data_AF-A0A499ULE1-F1
#
_entry.id   AF-A0A499ULE1-F1
#
_cell.length_a   1.000
_cell.length_b   1.000
_cell.length_c   1.000
_cell.angle_alpha   90.00
_cell.angle_beta   90.00
_cell.angle_gamma   90.00
#
_symmetry.space_group_name_H-M   'P 1'
#
loop_
_entity.id
_entity.type
_entity.pdbx_description
1 polymer ?
#
loop_
_entity_poly.entity_id
_entity_poly.type
_entity_poly.pdbx_seq_one_letter_code
_entity_poly.pdbx_strand_id
1 'polypeptide(L)'
;MALLNDGLLQHLRVGADSALGARHAARPGSRVLGLLGSGGMARSHLEALLTVLPLERVQVYSPTRAHREAFAAEARERYGLEAVVMEDAASAHRGADLVAGCTDAVGEVVFGEHLAPGTHITCIGGRLDRRAVERLDVWLRLGDANAPHSNPSWATDDEYVVYRARPDDPVWPRHRHGHTRRPPQGPRRVGLRELLDGTVRARTDDRQITFSERGNIQGAQFHAVAALIYERARERGLGREIPRDWLLQDIRD
;
A
#
# COMPACT_ATOMS: atom_id res chain seq x y z
N MET A 1 2.30 -26.15 9.79
CA MET A 1 2.72 -24.84 10.35
C MET A 1 4.10 -24.52 9.78
N ALA A 2 4.37 -23.26 9.45
CA ALA A 2 5.66 -22.82 8.94
C ALA A 2 6.05 -21.50 9.62
N LEU A 3 7.35 -21.31 9.85
CA LEU A 3 7.94 -20.04 10.27
C LEU A 3 8.68 -19.44 9.07
N LEU A 4 8.33 -18.20 8.72
CA LEU A 4 8.84 -17.51 7.54
C LEU A 4 9.37 -16.14 7.97
N ASN A 5 10.53 -15.74 7.45
CA ASN A 5 11.07 -14.40 7.67
C ASN A 5 10.21 -13.37 6.93
N ASP A 6 9.81 -12.30 7.60
CA ASP A 6 8.91 -11.31 7.04
C ASP A 6 9.58 -10.25 6.16
N GLY A 7 10.90 -10.03 6.28
CA GLY A 7 11.61 -8.92 5.62
C GLY A 7 11.29 -8.78 4.13
N LEU A 8 11.52 -9.81 3.32
CA LEU A 8 11.17 -9.77 1.88
C LEU A 8 9.65 -9.89 1.64
N LEU A 9 8.95 -10.69 2.46
CA LEU A 9 7.50 -10.88 2.34
C LEU A 9 6.74 -9.56 2.52
N GLN A 10 7.17 -8.71 3.45
CA GLN A 10 6.62 -7.41 3.71
C GLN A 10 6.76 -6.48 2.50
N HIS A 11 7.93 -6.48 1.87
CA HIS A 11 8.15 -5.68 0.66
C HIS A 11 7.25 -6.14 -0.50
N LEU A 12 7.16 -7.46 -0.72
CA LEU A 12 6.34 -8.04 -1.78
C LEU A 12 4.85 -7.76 -1.58
N ARG A 13 4.31 -8.04 -0.38
CA ARG A 13 2.87 -7.88 -0.12
C ARG A 13 2.42 -6.44 -0.22
N VAL A 14 3.26 -5.47 0.15
CA VAL A 14 2.91 -4.04 0.04
C VAL A 14 3.05 -3.52 -1.38
N GLY A 15 4.07 -3.97 -2.12
CA GLY A 15 4.17 -3.64 -3.55
C GLY A 15 2.96 -4.19 -4.32
N ALA A 16 2.60 -5.45 -4.07
CA ALA A 16 1.45 -6.10 -4.70
C ALA A 16 0.12 -5.40 -4.39
N ASP A 17 -0.05 -4.92 -3.16
CA ASP A 17 -1.22 -4.11 -2.75
C ASP A 17 -1.35 -2.83 -3.59
N SER A 18 -0.24 -2.11 -3.78
CA SER A 18 -0.21 -0.91 -4.62
C SER A 18 -0.49 -1.22 -6.09
N ALA A 19 0.06 -2.33 -6.59
CA ALA A 19 -0.22 -2.81 -7.94
C ALA A 19 -1.70 -3.21 -8.12
N LEU A 20 -2.32 -3.81 -7.11
CA LEU A 20 -3.75 -4.14 -7.14
C LEU A 20 -4.61 -2.86 -7.18
N GLY A 21 -4.28 -1.87 -6.37
CA GLY A 21 -4.92 -0.55 -6.41
C GLY A 21 -4.80 0.10 -7.79
N ALA A 22 -3.59 0.14 -8.35
CA ALA A 22 -3.31 0.71 -9.65
C ALA A 22 -4.02 -0.05 -10.79
N ARG A 23 -4.01 -1.38 -10.78
CA ARG A 23 -4.69 -2.22 -11.78
C ARG A 23 -6.17 -1.87 -11.93
N HIS A 24 -6.81 -1.51 -10.83
CA HIS A 24 -8.25 -1.25 -10.80
C HIS A 24 -8.61 0.24 -10.90
N ALA A 25 -7.75 1.15 -10.43
CA ALA A 25 -8.06 2.57 -10.31
C ALA A 25 -7.16 3.51 -11.13
N ALA A 26 -6.03 3.04 -11.67
CA ALA A 26 -5.23 3.83 -12.60
C ALA A 26 -5.79 3.75 -14.03
N ARG A 27 -5.35 4.67 -14.90
CA ARG A 27 -5.65 4.54 -16.33
C ARG A 27 -4.80 3.39 -16.90
N PRO A 28 -5.36 2.50 -17.74
CA PRO A 28 -4.60 1.38 -18.32
C PRO A 28 -3.36 1.81 -19.12
N GLY A 29 -3.41 2.99 -19.74
CA GLY A 29 -2.31 3.57 -20.50
C GLY A 29 -1.34 4.45 -19.70
N SER A 30 -1.31 4.33 -18.37
CA SER A 30 -0.39 5.13 -17.54
C SER A 30 1.06 4.73 -17.79
N ARG A 31 1.92 5.72 -18.07
CA ARG A 31 3.32 5.55 -18.50
C ARG A 31 4.33 6.21 -17.57
N VAL A 32 3.92 7.25 -16.83
CA VAL A 32 4.83 8.04 -15.99
C VAL A 32 4.51 7.87 -14.51
N LEU A 33 5.47 7.35 -13.75
CA LEU A 33 5.40 7.22 -12.29
C LEU A 33 6.18 8.35 -11.61
N GLY A 34 5.51 9.14 -10.76
CA GLY A 34 6.12 9.99 -9.76
C GLY A 34 6.36 9.20 -8.47
N LEU A 35 7.60 9.08 -8.02
CA LEU A 35 7.98 8.24 -6.89
C LEU A 35 8.67 9.07 -5.80
N LEU A 36 8.04 9.13 -4.63
CA LEU A 36 8.55 9.83 -3.46
C LEU A 36 9.16 8.82 -2.49
N GLY A 37 10.47 8.73 -2.52
CA GLY A 37 11.26 7.72 -1.81
C GLY A 37 12.12 6.92 -2.77
N SER A 38 13.26 6.43 -2.29
CA SER A 38 14.23 5.65 -3.07
C SER A 38 14.78 4.44 -2.28
N GLY A 39 14.04 4.02 -1.25
CA GLY A 39 14.40 2.90 -0.36
C GLY A 39 13.92 1.55 -0.89
N GLY A 40 13.90 0.54 -0.02
CA GLY A 40 13.47 -0.81 -0.43
C GLY A 40 11.99 -0.89 -0.81
N MET A 41 11.10 -0.12 -0.16
CA MET A 41 9.68 -0.08 -0.54
C MET A 41 9.49 0.50 -1.94
N ALA A 42 10.22 1.57 -2.26
CA ALA A 42 10.18 2.22 -3.57
C ALA A 42 10.53 1.22 -4.70
N ARG A 43 11.54 0.36 -4.48
CA ARG A 43 11.93 -0.71 -5.42
C ARG A 43 10.82 -1.72 -5.64
N SER A 44 10.26 -2.26 -4.56
CA SER A 44 9.21 -3.27 -4.65
C SER A 44 7.90 -2.72 -5.23
N HIS A 45 7.61 -1.43 -5.04
CA HIS A 45 6.46 -0.79 -5.69
C HIS A 45 6.69 -0.59 -7.18
N LEU A 46 7.87 -0.11 -7.59
CA LEU A 46 8.20 -0.01 -9.00
C LEU A 46 8.08 -1.39 -9.68
N GLU A 47 8.68 -2.42 -9.08
CA GLU A 47 8.62 -3.79 -9.59
C GLU A 47 7.18 -4.29 -9.71
N ALA A 48 6.35 -4.10 -8.67
CA ALA A 48 4.97 -4.54 -8.70
C ALA A 48 4.10 -3.74 -9.70
N LEU A 49 4.28 -2.42 -9.80
CA LEU A 49 3.52 -1.57 -10.72
C LEU A 49 3.83 -1.91 -12.19
N LEU A 50 5.08 -2.26 -12.50
CA LEU A 50 5.48 -2.72 -13.84
C LEU A 50 4.74 -3.99 -14.28
N THR A 51 4.22 -4.80 -13.34
CA THR A 51 3.45 -6.02 -13.69
C THR A 51 2.03 -5.72 -14.16
N VAL A 52 1.51 -4.51 -13.90
CA VAL A 52 0.11 -4.14 -14.15
C VAL A 52 -0.05 -2.91 -15.04
N LEU A 53 1.03 -2.15 -15.27
CA LEU A 53 1.02 -0.91 -16.06
C LEU A 53 2.20 -0.85 -17.02
N PRO A 54 2.02 -0.25 -18.22
CA PRO A 54 3.06 -0.05 -19.21
C PRO A 54 3.92 1.17 -18.87
N LEU A 55 4.52 1.20 -17.67
CA LEU A 55 5.37 2.30 -17.25
C LEU A 55 6.64 2.36 -18.10
N GLU A 56 6.98 3.57 -18.56
CA GLU A 56 8.16 3.84 -19.39
C GLU A 56 9.11 4.81 -18.68
N ARG A 57 8.59 5.63 -17.76
CA ARG A 57 9.35 6.68 -17.06
C ARG A 57 9.07 6.67 -15.56
N VAL A 58 10.12 6.83 -14.76
CA VAL A 58 10.03 7.04 -13.31
C VAL A 58 10.73 8.32 -12.90
N GLN A 59 10.00 9.21 -12.24
CA GLN A 59 10.45 10.49 -11.71
C GLN A 59 10.66 10.32 -10.21
N VAL A 60 11.91 10.20 -9.75
CA VAL A 60 12.20 9.85 -8.36
C VAL A 60 12.74 11.04 -7.56
N TYR A 61 12.18 11.25 -6.37
CA TYR A 61 12.72 12.17 -5.38
C TYR A 61 12.88 11.49 -4.02
N SER A 62 14.00 11.74 -3.35
CA SER A 62 14.21 11.48 -1.94
C SER A 62 15.24 12.48 -1.40
N PRO A 63 15.28 12.80 -0.09
CA PRO A 63 16.16 13.85 0.44
C PRO A 63 17.64 13.59 0.15
N THR A 64 18.09 12.34 0.29
CA THR A 64 19.48 11.95 0.04
C THR A 64 19.71 11.72 -1.45
N ARG A 65 20.41 12.66 -2.10
CA ARG A 65 20.68 12.63 -3.55
C ARG A 65 21.32 11.33 -4.04
N ALA A 66 22.35 10.86 -3.33
CA ALA A 66 23.03 9.61 -3.67
C ALA A 66 22.07 8.40 -3.71
N HIS A 67 21.05 8.35 -2.84
CA HIS A 67 20.08 7.25 -2.82
C HIS A 67 19.15 7.28 -4.05
N ARG A 68 18.64 8.46 -4.45
CA ARG A 68 17.79 8.59 -5.65
C ARG A 68 18.57 8.41 -6.94
N GLU A 69 19.85 8.79 -6.98
CA GLU A 69 20.73 8.51 -8.12
C GLU A 69 21.00 7.02 -8.27
N ALA A 70 21.31 6.31 -7.18
CA ALA A 70 21.49 4.86 -7.18
C ALA A 70 20.21 4.12 -7.60
N PHE A 71 19.04 4.52 -7.07
CA PHE A 71 17.76 3.97 -7.48
C PHE A 71 17.49 4.19 -8.98
N ALA A 72 17.77 5.39 -9.50
CA ALA A 72 17.55 5.69 -10.92
C ALA A 72 18.48 4.88 -11.83
N ALA A 73 19.74 4.66 -11.43
CA ALA A 73 20.66 3.77 -12.14
C ALA A 73 20.13 2.34 -12.19
N GLU A 74 19.70 1.80 -11.04
CA GLU A 74 19.10 0.46 -10.94
C GLU A 74 17.84 0.33 -11.81
N ALA A 75 16.96 1.34 -11.80
CA ALA A 75 15.74 1.32 -12.60
C ALA A 75 16.02 1.32 -14.12
N ARG A 76 17.05 2.04 -14.56
CA ARG A 76 17.51 2.02 -15.96
C ARG A 76 18.09 0.67 -16.34
N GLU A 77 18.99 0.14 -15.51
CA GLU A 77 19.71 -1.11 -15.77
C GLU A 77 18.77 -2.33 -15.76
N ARG A 78 17.92 -2.44 -14.73
CA ARG A 78 17.09 -3.63 -14.51
C ARG A 78 15.82 -3.65 -15.36
N TYR A 79 15.22 -2.48 -15.63
CA TYR A 79 13.90 -2.38 -16.25
C TYR A 79 13.88 -1.59 -17.56
N GLY A 80 14.99 -0.97 -17.97
CA GLY A 80 15.05 -0.18 -19.21
C GLY A 80 14.22 1.10 -19.17
N LEU A 81 13.87 1.60 -17.98
CA LEU A 81 13.03 2.79 -17.81
C LEU A 81 13.81 4.09 -18.03
N GLU A 82 13.13 5.12 -18.52
CA GLU A 82 13.58 6.50 -18.37
C GLU A 82 13.47 6.91 -16.89
N ALA A 83 14.53 6.66 -16.10
CA ALA A 83 14.57 7.13 -14.72
C ALA A 83 15.13 8.56 -14.65
N VAL A 84 14.39 9.48 -14.04
CA VAL A 84 14.77 10.89 -13.90
C VAL A 84 14.88 11.25 -12.42
N VAL A 85 16.04 11.77 -12.03
CA VAL A 85 16.30 12.25 -10.66
C VAL A 85 15.76 13.65 -10.52
N MET A 86 14.79 13.83 -9.62
CA MET A 86 14.17 15.14 -9.35
C MET A 86 14.90 15.86 -8.22
N GLU A 87 14.86 17.19 -8.24
CA GLU A 87 15.50 18.04 -7.21
C GLU A 87 14.59 18.33 -6.02
N ASP A 88 13.27 18.19 -6.19
CA ASP A 88 12.29 18.36 -5.12
C ASP A 88 11.09 17.41 -5.31
N ALA A 89 10.30 17.26 -4.24
CA ALA A 89 9.12 16.40 -4.24
C ALA A 89 8.06 16.89 -5.24
N ALA A 90 7.84 18.20 -5.36
CA ALA A 90 6.87 18.80 -6.27
C ALA A 90 7.12 18.39 -7.74
N SER A 91 8.39 18.35 -8.14
CA SER A 91 8.84 17.99 -9.48
C SER A 91 8.55 16.54 -9.83
N ALA A 92 8.56 15.63 -8.84
CA ALA A 92 8.19 14.23 -9.05
C ALA A 92 6.69 14.04 -9.37
N HIS A 93 5.82 14.98 -8.99
CA HIS A 93 4.38 14.90 -9.28
C HIS A 93 4.03 15.36 -10.70
N ARG A 94 4.74 16.38 -11.20
CA ARG A 94 4.36 17.07 -12.45
C ARG A 94 4.48 16.11 -13.63
N GLY A 95 3.40 15.98 -14.40
CA GLY A 95 3.32 15.09 -15.56
C GLY A 95 3.27 13.60 -15.22
N ALA A 96 3.13 13.23 -13.95
CA ALA A 96 2.97 11.83 -13.56
C ALA A 96 1.53 11.36 -13.75
N ASP A 97 1.36 10.17 -14.32
CA ASP A 97 0.07 9.47 -14.39
C ASP A 97 -0.24 8.79 -13.05
N LEU A 98 0.81 8.36 -12.34
CA LEU A 98 0.74 7.79 -11.00
C LEU A 98 1.67 8.53 -10.04
N VAL A 99 1.23 8.76 -8.80
CA VAL A 99 2.11 9.23 -7.72
C VAL A 99 2.14 8.21 -6.59
N ALA A 100 3.34 7.74 -6.25
CA ALA A 100 3.58 6.76 -5.19
C ALA A 100 4.40 7.37 -4.03
N GLY A 101 3.79 7.46 -2.85
CA GLY A 101 4.47 7.82 -1.60
C GLY A 101 5.06 6.58 -0.93
N CYS A 102 6.38 6.40 -1.02
CA CYS A 102 7.15 5.25 -0.51
C CYS A 102 8.30 5.71 0.41
N THR A 103 7.95 6.44 1.47
CA THR A 103 8.90 7.19 2.31
C THR A 103 8.57 7.07 3.80
N ASP A 104 9.56 7.24 4.67
CA ASP A 104 9.37 7.26 6.14
C ASP A 104 8.99 8.65 6.67
N ALA A 105 8.64 9.59 5.77
CA ALA A 105 8.22 10.92 6.16
C ALA A 105 6.96 10.87 7.05
N VAL A 106 6.97 11.65 8.12
CA VAL A 106 5.78 11.86 8.97
C VAL A 106 4.88 12.97 8.40
N GLY A 107 5.36 13.73 7.41
CA GLY A 107 4.69 14.89 6.83
C GLY A 107 3.86 14.61 5.58
N GLU A 108 3.33 15.69 5.01
CA GLU A 108 2.70 15.68 3.70
C GLU A 108 3.77 15.51 2.61
N VAL A 109 3.51 14.60 1.68
CA VAL A 109 4.42 14.29 0.58
C VAL A 109 3.70 14.29 -0.75
N VAL A 110 2.40 13.95 -0.78
CA VAL A 110 1.58 14.05 -1.99
C VAL A 110 0.86 15.39 -2.00
N PHE A 111 1.21 16.26 -2.95
CA PHE A 111 0.74 17.64 -3.01
C PHE A 111 -0.35 17.82 -4.06
N GLY A 112 -1.55 18.18 -3.60
CA GLY A 112 -2.73 18.28 -4.43
C GLY A 112 -2.63 19.32 -5.53
N GLU A 113 -1.83 20.35 -5.36
CA GLU A 113 -1.64 21.40 -6.38
C GLU A 113 -0.93 20.91 -7.65
N HIS A 114 -0.12 19.85 -7.55
CA HIS A 114 0.66 19.32 -8.68
C HIS A 114 0.01 18.12 -9.36
N LEU A 115 -1.12 17.63 -8.84
CA LEU A 115 -1.86 16.53 -9.45
C LEU A 115 -2.59 16.98 -10.73
N ALA A 116 -2.47 16.20 -11.79
CA ALA A 116 -3.24 16.37 -13.01
C ALA A 116 -4.56 15.57 -12.95
N PRO A 117 -5.62 15.98 -13.69
CA PRO A 117 -6.76 15.11 -13.93
C PRO A 117 -6.30 13.73 -14.44
N GLY A 118 -6.89 12.67 -13.93
CA GLY A 118 -6.55 11.29 -14.30
C GLY A 118 -5.39 10.67 -13.53
N THR A 119 -4.78 11.39 -12.58
CA THR A 119 -3.71 10.85 -11.73
C THR A 119 -4.25 9.76 -10.81
N HIS A 120 -3.52 8.66 -10.66
CA HIS A 120 -3.76 7.67 -9.61
C HIS A 120 -2.70 7.78 -8.51
N ILE A 121 -3.11 7.64 -7.25
CA ILE A 121 -2.25 7.84 -6.09
C ILE A 121 -2.23 6.56 -5.25
N THR A 122 -1.05 6.17 -4.82
CA THR A 122 -0.87 5.23 -3.71
C THR A 122 0.13 5.83 -2.72
N CYS A 123 -0.17 5.78 -1.42
CA CYS A 123 0.68 6.39 -0.40
C CYS A 123 0.80 5.45 0.79
N ILE A 124 1.97 4.85 0.94
CA ILE A 124 2.25 3.85 1.97
C ILE A 124 3.07 4.40 3.14
N GLY A 125 3.57 5.61 2.98
CA GLY A 125 4.26 6.39 3.99
C GLY A 125 4.28 7.86 3.58
N GLY A 126 4.36 8.77 4.55
CA GLY A 126 3.92 10.15 4.39
C GLY A 126 2.40 10.28 4.31
N ARG A 127 1.91 11.48 3.99
CA ARG A 127 0.48 11.77 3.85
C ARG A 127 0.19 12.57 2.58
N LEU A 128 -1.05 12.43 2.09
CA LEU A 128 -1.66 13.40 1.18
C LEU A 128 -1.94 14.70 1.95
N ASP A 129 -1.63 15.83 1.32
CA ASP A 129 -2.06 17.14 1.82
C ASP A 129 -3.58 17.31 1.72
N ARG A 130 -4.09 18.34 2.38
CA ARG A 130 -5.53 18.64 2.38
C ARG A 130 -6.08 18.80 0.94
N ARG A 131 -5.33 19.48 0.07
CA ARG A 131 -5.76 19.77 -1.30
C ARG A 131 -5.85 18.49 -2.15
N ALA A 132 -4.95 17.54 -1.96
CA ALA A 132 -4.98 16.26 -2.66
C ALA A 132 -6.24 15.48 -2.24
N VAL A 133 -6.52 15.42 -0.92
CA VAL A 133 -7.72 14.74 -0.39
C VAL A 133 -9.00 15.34 -0.96
N GLU A 134 -9.13 16.67 -0.99
CA GLU A 134 -10.31 17.37 -1.52
C GLU A 134 -10.54 17.10 -3.02
N ARG A 135 -9.45 16.87 -3.78
CA ARG A 135 -9.46 16.57 -5.21
C ARG A 135 -9.71 15.11 -5.56
N LEU A 136 -9.76 14.20 -4.57
CA LEU A 136 -10.03 12.78 -4.85
C LEU A 136 -11.49 12.60 -5.28
N ASP A 137 -11.66 12.01 -6.46
CA ASP A 137 -12.95 11.60 -6.99
C ASP A 137 -13.31 10.19 -6.51
N VAL A 138 -12.30 9.31 -6.41
CA VAL A 138 -12.45 7.91 -6.03
C VAL A 138 -11.45 7.55 -4.94
N TRP A 139 -11.94 6.91 -3.89
CA TRP A 139 -11.17 6.31 -2.82
C TRP A 139 -11.38 4.80 -2.84
N LEU A 140 -10.46 4.08 -3.49
CA LEU A 140 -10.47 2.62 -3.54
C LEU A 140 -9.92 2.05 -2.23
N ARG A 141 -10.78 1.36 -1.47
CA ARG A 141 -10.44 0.71 -0.21
C ARG A 141 -10.22 -0.79 -0.45
N LEU A 142 -9.00 -1.27 -0.20
CA LEU A 142 -8.64 -2.66 -0.50
C LEU A 142 -9.16 -3.65 0.55
N GLY A 143 -9.47 -3.19 1.76
CA GLY A 143 -10.28 -3.92 2.73
C GLY A 143 -10.37 -3.22 4.08
N ASP A 144 -11.19 -3.76 4.98
CA ASP A 144 -11.41 -3.22 6.32
C ASP A 144 -11.04 -4.27 7.38
N ALA A 145 -10.54 -3.81 8.53
CA ALA A 145 -10.33 -4.67 9.68
C ALA A 145 -11.66 -4.94 10.38
N ASN A 146 -12.27 -6.09 10.10
CA ASN A 146 -13.52 -6.50 10.74
C ASN A 146 -13.32 -6.87 12.21
N ALA A 147 -14.39 -6.76 12.99
CA ALA A 147 -14.44 -7.30 14.36
C ALA A 147 -14.17 -8.83 14.34
N PRO A 148 -13.56 -9.39 15.41
CA PRO A 148 -13.40 -10.83 15.54
C PRO A 148 -14.75 -11.56 15.42
N HIS A 149 -14.81 -12.65 14.66
CA HIS A 149 -16.04 -13.44 14.53
C HIS A 149 -16.58 -13.95 15.88
N SER A 150 -15.67 -14.25 16.82
CA SER A 150 -16.02 -14.67 18.17
C SER A 150 -16.60 -13.54 19.04
N ASN A 151 -16.39 -12.27 18.67
CA ASN A 151 -16.94 -11.13 19.38
C ASN A 151 -17.26 -9.95 18.44
N PRO A 152 -18.41 -9.97 17.75
CA PRO A 152 -18.79 -8.93 16.79
C PRO A 152 -18.97 -7.54 17.42
N SER A 153 -19.14 -7.45 18.74
CA SER A 153 -19.31 -6.17 19.46
C SER A 153 -18.00 -5.40 19.65
N TRP A 154 -16.84 -6.02 19.38
CA TRP A 154 -15.55 -5.37 19.51
C TRP A 154 -15.27 -4.45 18.32
N ALA A 155 -15.55 -3.16 18.51
CA ALA A 155 -15.15 -2.13 17.56
C ALA A 155 -13.62 -2.09 17.42
N THR A 156 -13.14 -2.17 16.19
CA THR A 156 -11.75 -2.00 15.80
C THR A 156 -11.56 -0.56 15.30
N ASP A 157 -10.53 0.13 15.78
CA ASP A 157 -10.07 1.34 15.10
C ASP A 157 -9.20 0.87 13.94
N ASP A 158 -9.83 0.77 12.75
CA ASP A 158 -9.37 0.25 11.46
C ASP A 158 -7.93 0.62 10.98
N GLU A 159 -7.12 1.39 11.73
CA GLU A 159 -5.68 1.60 11.48
C GLU A 159 -4.75 0.88 12.47
N TYR A 160 -5.27 0.41 13.61
CA TYR A 160 -4.47 -0.20 14.67
C TYR A 160 -5.14 -1.50 15.14
N VAL A 161 -4.36 -2.55 15.38
CA VAL A 161 -4.80 -3.70 16.20
C VAL A 161 -4.79 -3.27 17.67
N VAL A 162 -5.53 -2.21 17.97
CA VAL A 162 -5.80 -1.75 19.33
C VAL A 162 -7.30 -1.85 19.54
N TYR A 163 -7.68 -2.61 20.56
CA TYR A 163 -9.05 -2.66 21.01
C TYR A 163 -9.30 -1.42 21.86
N ARG A 164 -10.45 -0.79 21.63
CA ARG A 164 -10.94 0.26 22.51
C ARG A 164 -11.43 -0.39 23.81
N ALA A 165 -10.58 -0.43 24.83
CA ALA A 165 -10.99 -0.90 26.15
C ALA A 165 -11.97 0.12 26.77
N ARG A 166 -13.17 -0.34 27.13
CA ARG A 166 -14.25 0.48 27.72
C ARG A 166 -14.65 1.69 26.82
N PRO A 167 -15.23 1.44 25.63
CA PRO A 167 -15.63 2.52 24.71
C PRO A 167 -16.63 3.51 25.32
N ASP A 168 -17.38 3.07 26.34
CA ASP A 168 -18.40 3.86 27.04
C ASP A 168 -17.86 4.59 28.29
N ASP A 169 -16.56 4.45 28.61
CA ASP A 169 -15.96 5.11 29.78
C ASP A 169 -15.95 6.64 29.58
N PRO A 170 -16.44 7.44 30.54
CA PRO A 170 -16.48 8.90 30.43
C PRO A 170 -15.11 9.56 30.20
N VAL A 171 -14.01 8.87 30.50
CA VAL A 171 -12.65 9.35 30.21
C VAL A 171 -12.30 9.24 28.72
N TRP A 172 -12.93 8.32 27.99
CA TRP A 172 -12.59 8.00 26.60
C TRP A 172 -12.65 9.21 25.66
N PRO A 173 -13.71 10.05 25.66
CA PRO A 173 -13.79 11.25 24.81
C PRO A 173 -12.73 12.32 25.12
N ARG A 174 -12.05 12.22 26.27
CA ARG A 174 -11.04 13.19 26.74
C ARG A 174 -9.62 12.84 26.28
N HIS A 175 -9.39 11.64 25.77
CA HIS A 175 -8.09 11.28 25.20
C HIS A 175 -7.86 12.05 23.90
N ARG A 176 -6.63 12.57 23.72
CA ARG A 176 -6.17 13.02 22.40
C ARG A 176 -6.13 11.80 21.49
N HIS A 177 -7.21 11.59 20.73
CA HIS A 177 -7.19 10.65 19.64
C HIS A 177 -6.22 11.22 18.59
N GLY A 178 -5.20 10.45 18.22
CA GLY A 178 -4.65 10.63 16.88
C GLY A 178 -5.82 10.52 15.93
N HIS A 179 -6.00 11.47 15.02
CA HIS A 179 -7.04 11.38 14.01
C HIS A 179 -6.72 10.14 13.16
N THR A 180 -7.25 8.98 13.54
CA THR A 180 -7.26 7.82 12.67
C THR A 180 -8.00 8.27 11.43
N ARG A 181 -7.32 8.25 10.29
CA ARG A 181 -7.92 8.68 9.02
C ARG A 181 -8.92 7.60 8.64
N ARG A 182 -10.13 7.70 9.20
CA ARG A 182 -11.23 6.88 8.73
C ARG A 182 -11.41 7.21 7.24
N PRO A 183 -11.50 6.19 6.36
CA PRO A 183 -11.79 6.45 4.96
C PRO A 183 -13.06 7.31 4.86
N PRO A 184 -13.13 8.21 3.86
CA PRO A 184 -14.29 9.06 3.70
C PRO A 184 -15.55 8.19 3.58
N GLN A 185 -16.57 8.53 4.37
CA GLN A 185 -17.88 7.91 4.24
C GLN A 185 -18.61 8.55 3.06
N GLY A 186 -19.31 7.76 2.26
CA GLY A 186 -20.13 8.24 1.15
C GLY A 186 -19.70 7.76 -0.24
N PRO A 187 -20.24 8.37 -1.31
CA PRO A 187 -20.27 7.80 -2.66
C PRO A 187 -18.91 7.72 -3.35
N ARG A 188 -17.89 8.41 -2.82
CA ARG A 188 -16.52 8.39 -3.37
C ARG A 188 -15.75 7.14 -2.95
N ARG A 189 -16.21 6.39 -1.94
CA ARG A 189 -15.55 5.19 -1.44
C ARG A 189 -16.01 3.98 -2.24
N VAL A 190 -15.05 3.26 -2.82
CA VAL A 190 -15.26 2.01 -3.55
C VAL A 190 -14.48 0.92 -2.84
N GLY A 191 -15.13 -0.17 -2.42
CA GLY A 191 -14.43 -1.31 -1.83
C GLY A 191 -13.97 -2.29 -2.90
N LEU A 192 -12.85 -2.97 -2.63
CA LEU A 192 -12.33 -4.01 -3.51
C LEU A 192 -13.31 -5.18 -3.66
N ARG A 193 -14.06 -5.52 -2.60
CA ARG A 193 -15.07 -6.59 -2.67
C ARG A 193 -16.12 -6.28 -3.72
N GLU A 194 -16.74 -5.10 -3.64
CA GLU A 194 -17.78 -4.67 -4.57
C GLU A 194 -17.25 -4.63 -6.02
N LEU A 195 -15.97 -4.27 -6.17
CA LEU A 195 -15.28 -4.26 -7.46
C LEU A 195 -15.11 -5.69 -8.01
N LEU A 196 -14.68 -6.64 -7.18
CA LEU A 196 -14.51 -8.05 -7.56
C LEU A 196 -15.85 -8.73 -7.87
N ASP A 197 -16.90 -8.37 -7.15
CA ASP A 197 -18.28 -8.82 -7.40
C ASP A 197 -18.85 -8.21 -8.70
N GLY A 198 -18.13 -7.28 -9.35
CA GLY A 198 -18.53 -6.64 -10.61
C GLY A 198 -19.65 -5.58 -10.45
N THR A 199 -20.00 -5.24 -9.21
CA THR A 199 -21.11 -4.33 -8.90
C THR A 199 -20.74 -2.86 -9.08
N VAL A 200 -19.44 -2.53 -9.00
CA VAL A 200 -18.91 -1.17 -9.14
C VAL A 200 -17.59 -1.19 -9.92
N ARG A 201 -17.22 -0.04 -10.48
CA ARG A 201 -15.88 0.19 -11.02
C ARG A 201 -15.20 1.26 -10.18
N ALA A 202 -13.90 1.11 -9.92
CA ALA A 202 -13.14 2.16 -9.24
C ALA A 202 -13.05 3.40 -10.13
N ARG A 203 -12.47 3.27 -11.33
CA ARG A 203 -12.44 4.36 -12.32
C ARG A 203 -13.58 4.23 -13.34
N THR A 204 -14.35 5.30 -13.51
CA THR A 204 -15.42 5.41 -14.52
C THR A 204 -15.16 6.53 -15.54
N ASP A 205 -14.24 7.44 -15.24
CA ASP A 205 -13.84 8.55 -16.13
C ASP A 205 -12.30 8.73 -16.08
N ASP A 206 -11.68 8.98 -17.23
CA ASP A 206 -10.23 9.13 -17.36
C ASP A 206 -9.67 10.37 -16.67
N ARG A 207 -10.50 11.36 -16.35
CA ARG A 207 -10.12 12.58 -15.63
C ARG A 207 -10.18 12.42 -14.11
N GLN A 208 -10.80 11.34 -13.60
CA GLN A 208 -10.89 11.11 -12.16
C GLN A 208 -9.51 11.01 -11.52
N ILE A 209 -9.32 11.72 -10.42
CA ILE A 209 -8.17 11.52 -9.53
C ILE A 209 -8.56 10.42 -8.55
N THR A 210 -7.80 9.34 -8.55
CA THR A 210 -8.11 8.15 -7.75
C THR A 210 -7.02 7.89 -6.73
N PHE A 211 -7.41 7.41 -5.55
CA PHE A 211 -6.48 6.99 -4.50
C PHE A 211 -6.82 5.56 -4.10
N SER A 212 -5.82 4.69 -4.04
CA SER A 212 -5.98 3.37 -3.41
C SER A 212 -5.35 3.35 -2.04
N GLU A 213 -6.17 2.94 -1.08
CA GLU A 213 -5.81 2.79 0.31
C GLU A 213 -5.85 1.31 0.71
N ARG A 214 -4.74 0.85 1.26
CA ARG A 214 -4.54 -0.53 1.71
C ARG A 214 -5.59 -0.99 2.71
N GLY A 215 -5.83 -0.15 3.71
CA GLY A 215 -6.52 -0.54 4.93
C GLY A 215 -5.75 -1.49 5.83
N ASN A 216 -6.34 -1.87 6.95
CA ASN A 216 -5.71 -2.74 7.96
C ASN A 216 -5.96 -4.23 7.68
N ILE A 217 -5.55 -4.67 6.49
CA ILE A 217 -5.67 -6.07 6.03
C ILE A 217 -4.32 -6.78 5.94
N GLN A 218 -3.30 -6.28 6.64
CA GLN A 218 -1.94 -6.84 6.58
C GLN A 218 -1.89 -8.33 6.91
N GLY A 219 -2.71 -8.81 7.85
CA GLY A 219 -2.80 -10.24 8.16
C GLY A 219 -3.27 -11.08 6.97
N ALA A 220 -4.29 -10.62 6.24
CA ALA A 220 -4.77 -11.29 5.02
C ALA A 220 -3.72 -11.23 3.89
N GLN A 221 -3.02 -10.10 3.75
CA GLN A 221 -1.94 -9.94 2.77
C GLN A 221 -0.77 -10.89 3.06
N PHE A 222 -0.33 -10.95 4.33
CA PHE A 222 0.72 -11.88 4.75
C PHE A 222 0.27 -13.32 4.53
N HIS A 223 -0.96 -13.68 4.89
CA HIS A 223 -1.49 -15.02 4.67
C HIS A 223 -1.43 -15.41 3.18
N ALA A 224 -1.92 -14.55 2.28
CA ALA A 224 -1.94 -14.82 0.84
C ALA A 224 -0.53 -15.03 0.26
N VAL A 225 0.43 -14.15 0.59
CA VAL A 225 1.80 -14.25 0.07
C VAL A 225 2.57 -15.39 0.74
N ALA A 226 2.39 -15.61 2.04
CA ALA A 226 3.05 -16.68 2.79
C ALA A 226 2.61 -18.07 2.32
N ALA A 227 1.32 -18.26 2.04
CA ALA A 227 0.80 -19.52 1.50
C ALA A 227 1.49 -19.88 0.18
N LEU A 228 1.54 -18.94 -0.76
CA LEU A 228 2.21 -19.13 -2.04
C LEU A 228 3.70 -19.46 -1.87
N ILE A 229 4.42 -18.72 -1.03
CA ILE A 229 5.85 -18.95 -0.79
C ILE A 229 6.09 -20.32 -0.16
N TYR A 230 5.26 -20.70 0.83
CA TYR A 230 5.35 -22.00 1.47
C TYR A 230 5.14 -23.15 0.47
N GLU A 231 4.11 -23.05 -0.36
CA GLU A 231 3.82 -24.04 -1.41
C GLU A 231 4.99 -24.16 -2.40
N ARG A 232 5.51 -23.02 -2.90
CA ARG A 232 6.68 -23.01 -3.80
C ARG A 232 7.96 -23.54 -3.16
N ALA A 233 8.17 -23.26 -1.88
CA ALA A 233 9.32 -23.80 -1.15
C ALA A 233 9.23 -25.33 -1.04
N ARG A 234 8.04 -25.86 -0.72
CA ARG A 234 7.81 -27.31 -0.66
C ARG A 234 8.00 -27.99 -2.00
N GLU A 235 7.46 -27.44 -3.08
CA GLU A 235 7.62 -27.95 -4.45
C GLU A 235 9.10 -28.07 -4.84
N ARG A 236 9.95 -27.18 -4.30
CA ARG A 236 11.39 -27.12 -4.59
C ARG A 236 12.26 -27.84 -3.55
N GLY A 237 11.65 -28.50 -2.56
CA GLY A 237 12.39 -29.14 -1.47
C GLY A 237 13.21 -28.15 -0.61
N LEU A 238 12.79 -26.89 -0.52
CA LEU A 238 13.45 -25.85 0.25
C LEU A 238 12.88 -25.76 1.68
N GLY A 239 13.70 -25.25 2.59
CA GLY A 239 13.34 -25.05 4.00
C GLY A 239 14.06 -26.03 4.93
N ARG A 240 13.75 -25.93 6.22
CA ARG A 240 14.26 -26.83 7.27
C ARG A 240 13.09 -27.27 8.13
N GLU A 241 13.01 -28.58 8.40
CA GLU A 241 12.04 -29.10 9.35
C GLU A 241 12.56 -28.85 10.77
N ILE A 242 11.72 -28.25 11.61
CA ILE A 242 12.01 -28.09 13.04
C ILE A 242 11.45 -29.33 13.73
N PRO A 243 12.27 -30.10 14.48
CA PRO A 243 11.81 -31.29 15.17
C PRO A 243 10.64 -30.97 16.11
N ARG A 244 9.55 -31.74 16.00
CA ARG A 244 8.30 -31.47 16.73
C ARG A 244 8.43 -31.70 18.23
N ASP A 245 9.27 -32.63 18.62
CA ASP A 245 9.65 -32.95 20.00
C ASP A 245 10.29 -31.76 20.74
N TRP A 246 10.84 -30.77 20.03
CA TRP A 246 11.31 -29.53 20.66
C TRP A 246 10.17 -28.60 21.11
N LEU A 247 8.97 -28.78 20.55
CA LEU A 247 7.82 -27.88 20.72
C LEU A 247 6.62 -28.56 21.40
N LEU A 248 6.68 -29.88 21.60
CA LEU A 248 5.58 -30.66 22.17
C LEU A 248 6.00 -31.21 23.55
N GLN A 249 5.07 -31.14 24.50
CA GLN A 249 5.18 -31.78 25.81
C GLN A 249 4.07 -32.83 25.92
N ASP A 250 4.39 -34.01 26.47
CA ASP A 250 3.37 -34.96 26.89
C ASP A 250 2.78 -34.53 28.23
N ILE A 251 1.45 -34.47 28.30
CA ILE A 251 0.67 -34.01 29.47
C ILE A 251 -0.18 -35.13 30.06
N ARG A 252 -0.02 -36.36 29.56
CA ARG A 252 -0.72 -37.53 30.06
C ARG A 252 0.25 -38.39 30.85
N ASP A 253 0.16 -38.25 32.16
CA ASP A 253 0.69 -39.21 33.13
C ASP A 253 -0.18 -40.48 33.17
#